data_AF-A0A937DL26-F1
#
_entry.id   AF-A0A937DL26-F1
#
_cell.length_a   1.000
_cell.length_b   1.000
_cell.length_c   1.000
_cell.angle_alpha   90.00
_cell.angle_beta   90.00
_cell.angle_gamma   90.00
#
_symmetry.space_group_name_H-M   'P 1'
#
loop_
_entity.id
_entity.type
_entity.pdbx_description
1 polymer ?
#
loop_
_entity_poly.entity_id
_entity_poly.type
_entity_poly.pdbx_seq_one_letter_code
_entity_poly.pdbx_strand_id
1 'polypeptide(L)'
;MLSLGGCSYTRYVNVNSLSAVVRSHPNNPDAYNIRGVIYGDYGDFEKALRDFQHALIINPRYYKAYANRAAIRYKMGDIPRAIADYSIALKINPDYGFAYIGRGNIYRRKEYLDLQKAFSDFDRAVNLDPSDWRAWQGRALIYQMRGEHEKAIADFSRSISLSPLSPDPCNGRGISYLAIKNYDSAQRDFLMAISRDLKRPQSWFNHGLSFEMQGDYEDALISYKKTLSIDSEDRWAKDGISRVNRYLLAKSVK
;
A
#
# COMPACT_ATOMS: atom_id res chain seq x y z
N MET A 1 4.42 -3.20 3.14
CA MET A 1 4.36 -2.99 4.61
C MET A 1 3.75 -1.62 4.88
N LEU A 2 2.61 -1.53 5.56
CA LEU A 2 2.13 -0.24 6.07
C LEU A 2 3.05 0.17 7.22
N SER A 3 3.95 1.11 6.96
CA SER A 3 4.68 1.84 8.00
C SER A 3 3.66 2.64 8.81
N LEU A 4 3.59 2.35 10.11
CA LEU A 4 2.85 3.16 11.08
C LEU A 4 3.43 4.58 11.01
N GLY A 5 2.56 5.60 10.84
CA GLY A 5 2.90 6.97 10.43
C GLY A 5 4.27 7.49 10.88
N GLY A 6 5.11 7.83 9.89
CA GLY A 6 6.46 8.33 10.11
C GLY A 6 6.49 9.74 10.69
N CYS A 7 6.95 9.85 11.93
CA CYS A 7 7.87 10.89 12.37
C CYS A 7 9.19 10.18 12.67
N SER A 8 10.29 10.67 12.11
CA SER A 8 11.65 10.13 12.12
C SER A 8 12.36 10.18 13.49
N TYR A 9 11.70 9.74 14.56
CA TYR A 9 12.25 9.76 15.94
C TYR A 9 12.68 8.38 16.48
N THR A 10 12.58 7.32 15.67
CA THR A 10 12.63 5.93 16.17
C THR A 10 14.01 5.26 16.20
N ARG A 11 15.11 5.97 15.90
CA ARG A 11 16.41 5.28 15.75
C ARG A 11 17.08 4.81 17.06
N TYR A 12 16.57 5.19 18.24
CA TYR A 12 17.24 4.85 19.52
C TYR A 12 16.35 4.28 20.63
N VAL A 13 15.04 4.12 20.39
CA VAL A 13 14.13 3.67 21.45
C VAL A 13 13.82 2.19 21.28
N ASN A 14 14.46 1.34 22.09
CA ASN A 14 14.15 -0.08 22.15
C ASN A 14 13.04 -0.37 23.19
N VAL A 15 12.40 -1.54 23.05
CA VAL A 15 11.29 -1.99 23.93
C VAL A 15 11.68 -2.01 25.41
N ASN A 16 12.95 -2.30 25.72
CA ASN A 16 13.44 -2.38 27.10
C ASN A 16 13.45 -1.01 27.76
N SER A 17 13.91 0.02 27.05
CA SER A 17 13.88 1.42 27.51
C SER A 17 12.44 1.89 27.74
N LEU A 18 11.52 1.59 26.81
CA LEU A 18 10.11 1.97 26.97
C LEU A 18 9.43 1.23 28.12
N SER A 19 9.84 0.00 28.39
CA SER A 19 9.32 -0.77 29.52
C SER A 19 9.78 -0.22 30.87
N ALA A 20 10.93 0.45 30.93
CA ALA A 20 11.31 1.24 32.10
C ALA A 20 10.46 2.51 32.23
N VAL A 21 10.22 3.23 31.13
CA VAL A 21 9.37 4.44 31.11
C VAL A 21 7.94 4.14 31.57
N VAL A 22 7.34 3.06 31.06
CA VAL A 22 6.00 2.63 31.47
C VAL A 22 5.94 2.27 32.95
N ARG A 23 7.00 1.68 33.51
CA ARG A 23 7.07 1.36 34.95
C ARG A 23 7.20 2.61 35.82
N SER A 24 7.97 3.60 35.40
CA SER A 24 8.13 4.85 36.15
C SER A 24 6.95 5.82 35.97
N HIS A 25 6.20 5.69 34.87
CA HIS A 25 5.05 6.54 34.53
C HIS A 25 3.85 5.69 34.09
N PRO A 26 3.24 4.91 35.01
CA PRO A 26 2.18 3.96 34.65
C PRO A 26 0.88 4.60 34.17
N ASN A 27 0.70 5.91 34.37
CA ASN A 27 -0.46 6.66 33.91
C ASN A 27 -0.17 7.53 32.67
N ASN A 28 0.92 7.26 31.94
CA ASN A 28 1.25 7.98 30.71
C ASN A 28 0.74 7.20 29.48
N PRO A 29 -0.37 7.62 28.83
CA PRO A 29 -0.93 6.89 27.69
C PRO A 29 0.00 6.93 26.46
N ASP A 30 0.81 7.99 26.30
CA ASP A 30 1.77 8.10 25.19
C ASP A 30 2.85 7.03 25.29
N ALA A 31 3.33 6.72 26.50
CA ALA A 31 4.36 5.69 26.71
C ALA A 31 3.88 4.30 26.27
N TYR A 32 2.65 3.93 26.63
CA TYR A 32 2.02 2.69 26.16
C TYR A 32 1.80 2.73 24.65
N ASN A 33 1.28 3.82 24.10
CA ASN A 33 1.04 3.92 22.64
C ASN A 33 2.35 3.78 21.84
N ILE A 34 3.43 4.45 22.26
CA ILE A 34 4.74 4.34 21.59
C ILE A 34 5.28 2.91 21.69
N ARG A 35 5.23 2.28 22.87
CA ARG A 35 5.69 0.89 23.03
C ARG A 35 4.85 -0.09 22.22
N GLY A 36 3.54 0.14 22.15
CA GLY A 36 2.63 -0.64 21.30
C GLY A 36 2.98 -0.53 19.82
N VAL A 37 3.33 0.66 19.32
CA VAL A 37 3.83 0.85 17.94
C VAL A 37 5.08 0.01 17.70
N ILE A 38 6.06 0.09 18.60
CA ILE A 38 7.31 -0.68 18.48
C ILE A 38 7.05 -2.19 18.51
N TYR A 39 6.19 -2.69 19.40
CA TYR A 39 5.78 -4.11 19.37
C TYR A 39 5.14 -4.49 18.03
N GLY A 40 4.27 -3.62 17.50
CA GLY A 40 3.62 -3.82 16.21
C GLY A 40 4.58 -3.85 15.02
N ASP A 41 5.68 -3.10 15.08
CA ASP A 41 6.73 -3.10 14.06
C ASP A 41 7.60 -4.37 14.13
N TYR A 42 7.82 -4.91 15.33
CA TYR A 42 8.50 -6.21 15.53
C TYR A 42 7.59 -7.43 15.28
N GLY A 43 6.30 -7.23 15.03
CA GLY A 43 5.34 -8.33 14.81
C GLY A 43 4.73 -8.92 16.09
N ASP A 44 5.04 -8.36 17.26
CA ASP A 44 4.46 -8.73 18.56
C ASP A 44 3.03 -8.17 18.71
N PHE A 45 2.11 -8.54 17.82
CA PHE A 45 0.79 -7.92 17.71
C PHE A 45 -0.05 -8.01 18.98
N GLU A 46 0.01 -9.13 19.71
CA GLU A 46 -0.70 -9.29 20.98
C GLU A 46 -0.23 -8.30 22.05
N LYS A 47 1.09 -8.04 22.14
CA LYS A 47 1.62 -7.03 23.07
C LYS A 47 1.23 -5.64 22.64
N ALA A 48 1.27 -5.36 21.33
CA ALA A 48 0.84 -4.09 20.77
C ALA A 48 -0.63 -3.78 21.12
N LEU A 49 -1.54 -4.75 20.92
CA LEU A 49 -2.95 -4.60 21.26
C LEU A 49 -3.16 -4.33 22.76
N ARG A 50 -2.43 -5.03 23.64
CA ARG A 50 -2.50 -4.79 25.09
C ARG A 50 -2.05 -3.39 25.45
N ASP A 51 -0.95 -2.90 24.88
CA ASP A 51 -0.44 -1.56 25.14
C ASP A 51 -1.40 -0.48 24.62
N PHE A 52 -1.96 -0.61 23.42
CA PHE A 52 -2.98 0.33 22.95
C PHE A 52 -4.23 0.30 23.82
N GLN A 53 -4.66 -0.88 24.28
CA GLN A 53 -5.80 -0.99 25.21
C GLN A 53 -5.50 -0.27 26.53
N HIS A 54 -4.31 -0.41 27.10
CA HIS A 54 -3.93 0.31 28.33
C HIS A 54 -3.89 1.82 28.11
N ALA A 55 -3.32 2.29 26.99
CA ALA A 55 -3.33 3.71 26.63
C ALA A 55 -4.77 4.28 26.58
N LEU A 56 -5.72 3.47 26.09
CA LEU A 56 -7.14 3.84 25.99
C LEU A 56 -7.91 3.73 27.31
N ILE A 57 -7.48 2.89 28.24
CA ILE A 57 -8.00 2.89 29.62
C ILE A 57 -7.61 4.19 30.33
N ILE A 58 -6.35 4.63 30.15
CA ILE A 58 -5.83 5.86 30.74
C ILE A 58 -6.46 7.09 30.08
N ASN A 59 -6.55 7.11 28.75
CA ASN A 59 -7.18 8.19 27.99
C ASN A 59 -8.15 7.65 26.92
N PRO A 60 -9.45 7.56 27.23
CA PRO A 60 -10.48 7.09 26.29
C PRO A 60 -10.67 7.97 25.04
N ARG A 61 -10.09 9.18 25.01
CA ARG A 61 -10.12 10.07 23.83
C ARG A 61 -8.79 10.05 23.08
N TYR A 62 -7.95 9.03 23.26
CA TYR A 62 -6.65 8.99 22.60
C TYR A 62 -6.74 8.44 21.16
N TYR A 63 -7.12 9.31 20.23
CA TYR A 63 -7.37 8.95 18.82
C TYR A 63 -6.17 8.24 18.12
N LYS A 64 -4.92 8.57 18.48
CA LYS A 64 -3.73 7.90 17.93
C LYS A 64 -3.68 6.43 18.33
N ALA A 65 -3.99 6.11 19.59
CA ALA A 65 -4.02 4.73 20.08
C ALA A 65 -5.14 3.91 19.41
N TYR A 66 -6.32 4.50 19.18
CA TYR A 66 -7.37 3.86 18.39
C TYR A 66 -6.88 3.51 16.97
N ALA A 67 -6.32 4.47 16.24
CA ALA A 67 -5.86 4.24 14.87
C ALA A 67 -4.69 3.24 14.78
N ASN A 68 -3.75 3.29 15.73
CA ASN A 68 -2.66 2.32 15.79
C ASN A 68 -3.16 0.91 16.10
N ARG A 69 -4.12 0.79 17.03
CA ARG A 69 -4.80 -0.49 17.32
C ARG A 69 -5.57 -1.01 16.11
N ALA A 70 -6.25 -0.12 15.37
CA ALA A 70 -6.92 -0.46 14.12
C ALA A 70 -5.96 -1.04 13.08
N ALA A 71 -4.78 -0.43 12.93
CA ALA A 71 -3.74 -0.92 12.02
C ALA A 71 -3.26 -2.33 12.39
N ILE A 72 -3.10 -2.64 13.68
CA ILE A 72 -2.75 -3.99 14.14
C ILE A 72 -3.90 -4.98 13.93
N ARG A 73 -5.13 -4.62 14.31
CA ARG A 73 -6.32 -5.46 14.06
C ARG A 73 -6.48 -5.81 12.58
N TYR A 74 -6.24 -4.84 11.70
CA TYR A 74 -6.22 -5.05 10.25
C TYR A 74 -5.13 -6.04 9.81
N LYS A 75 -3.90 -5.92 10.34
CA LYS A 75 -2.82 -6.89 10.06
C LYS A 75 -3.17 -8.31 10.52
N MET A 76 -3.93 -8.44 11.60
CA MET A 76 -4.39 -9.71 12.15
C MET A 76 -5.67 -10.26 11.48
N GLY A 77 -6.26 -9.52 10.55
CA GLY A 77 -7.51 -9.93 9.87
C GLY A 77 -8.79 -9.63 10.64
N ASP A 78 -8.73 -8.95 11.80
CA ASP A 78 -9.91 -8.48 12.54
C ASP A 78 -10.42 -7.16 11.92
N ILE A 79 -10.92 -7.27 10.70
CA ILE A 79 -11.32 -6.12 9.87
C ILE A 79 -12.49 -5.34 10.47
N PRO A 80 -13.58 -5.96 10.98
CA PRO A 80 -14.69 -5.21 11.56
C PRO A 80 -14.25 -4.32 12.73
N ARG A 81 -13.40 -4.84 13.63
CA ARG A 81 -12.90 -4.04 14.77
C ARG A 81 -11.87 -3.00 14.34
N ALA A 82 -11.12 -3.23 13.26
CA ALA A 82 -10.25 -2.21 12.68
C ALA A 82 -11.04 -1.01 12.14
N ILE A 83 -12.12 -1.26 11.38
CA ILE A 83 -13.01 -0.19 10.89
C ILE A 83 -13.61 0.60 12.05
N ALA A 84 -14.07 -0.09 13.10
CA ALA A 84 -14.65 0.53 14.29
C ALA A 84 -13.63 1.47 14.97
N ASP A 85 -12.40 1.00 15.21
CA ASP A 85 -11.36 1.80 15.85
C ASP A 85 -10.95 3.02 15.01
N TYR A 86 -10.76 2.87 13.69
CA TYR A 86 -10.49 4.01 12.82
C TYR A 86 -11.64 5.03 12.86
N SER A 87 -12.88 4.55 12.89
CA SER A 87 -14.06 5.42 12.96
C SER A 87 -14.16 6.17 14.30
N ILE A 88 -13.78 5.52 15.41
CA ILE A 88 -13.68 6.19 16.72
C ILE A 88 -12.56 7.24 16.69
N ALA A 89 -11.38 6.92 16.15
CA ALA A 89 -10.28 7.87 16.01
C ALA A 89 -10.72 9.13 15.24
N LEU A 90 -11.44 8.96 14.14
CA LEU A 90 -11.95 10.05 13.31
C LEU A 90 -13.11 10.83 13.96
N LYS A 91 -13.93 10.17 14.80
CA LYS A 91 -14.94 10.87 15.60
C LYS A 91 -14.30 11.76 16.66
N ILE A 92 -13.18 11.34 17.23
CA ILE A 92 -12.44 12.12 18.24
C ILE A 92 -11.63 13.24 17.59
N ASN A 93 -10.94 12.94 16.47
CA ASN A 93 -10.16 13.90 15.70
C ASN A 93 -10.45 13.74 14.20
N PRO A 94 -11.34 14.57 13.63
CA PRO A 94 -11.70 14.55 12.21
C PRO A 94 -10.59 14.94 11.24
N ASP A 95 -9.44 15.43 11.74
CA ASP A 95 -8.32 15.87 10.90
C ASP A 95 -7.15 14.87 10.92
N TYR A 96 -7.39 13.65 11.39
CA TYR A 96 -6.36 12.63 11.47
C TYR A 96 -6.23 11.80 10.18
N GLY A 97 -5.48 12.32 9.21
CA GLY A 97 -5.26 11.71 7.90
C GLY A 97 -4.84 10.24 7.91
N PHE A 98 -4.02 9.81 8.89
CA PHE A 98 -3.61 8.42 9.02
C PHE A 98 -4.80 7.45 9.19
N ALA A 99 -5.84 7.84 9.94
CA ALA A 99 -7.01 7.00 10.15
C ALA A 99 -7.88 6.90 8.88
N TYR A 100 -7.99 7.98 8.11
CA TYR A 100 -8.63 7.95 6.79
C TYR A 100 -7.89 7.03 5.82
N ILE A 101 -6.56 7.16 5.70
CA ILE A 101 -5.76 6.28 4.84
C ILE A 101 -5.91 4.81 5.25
N GLY A 102 -5.88 4.53 6.56
CA GLY A 102 -6.05 3.19 7.09
C GLY A 102 -7.41 2.59 6.76
N ARG A 103 -8.48 3.34 6.95
CA ARG A 103 -9.86 2.88 6.71
C ARG A 103 -10.20 2.81 5.22
N GLY A 104 -9.77 3.77 4.41
CA GLY A 104 -9.91 3.74 2.96
C GLY A 104 -9.21 2.52 2.32
N ASN A 105 -8.05 2.13 2.86
CA ASN A 105 -7.38 0.89 2.44
C ASN A 105 -8.18 -0.38 2.75
N ILE A 106 -9.00 -0.38 3.79
CA ILE A 106 -9.92 -1.49 4.08
C ILE A 106 -11.06 -1.49 3.08
N TYR A 107 -11.70 -0.34 2.86
CA TYR A 107 -12.87 -0.22 1.97
C TYR A 107 -12.56 -0.53 0.49
N ARG A 108 -11.30 -0.51 0.05
CA ARG A 108 -10.96 -0.93 -1.32
C ARG A 108 -10.67 -2.43 -1.48
N ARG A 109 -10.66 -3.21 -0.40
CA ARG A 109 -10.43 -4.66 -0.48
C ARG A 109 -11.69 -5.37 -0.96
N LYS A 110 -11.51 -6.46 -1.72
CA LYS A 110 -12.60 -7.21 -2.35
C LYS A 110 -13.69 -7.63 -1.35
N GLU A 111 -13.30 -8.06 -0.16
CA GLU A 111 -14.23 -8.56 0.87
C GLU A 111 -15.04 -7.44 1.56
N TYR A 112 -14.57 -6.19 1.49
CA TYR A 112 -15.18 -5.02 2.16
C TYR A 112 -15.40 -3.86 1.18
N LEU A 113 -15.58 -4.20 -0.09
CA LEU A 113 -15.50 -3.26 -1.19
C LEU A 113 -16.60 -2.20 -1.11
N ASP A 114 -16.19 -0.96 -0.87
CA ASP A 114 -16.99 0.25 -0.92
C ASP A 114 -16.15 1.38 -1.52
N LEU A 115 -16.19 1.48 -2.85
CA LEU A 115 -15.39 2.44 -3.60
C LEU A 115 -15.74 3.89 -3.28
N GLN A 116 -16.95 4.18 -2.79
CA GLN A 116 -17.35 5.55 -2.44
C GLN A 116 -16.79 5.94 -1.08
N LYS A 117 -16.86 5.06 -0.07
CA LYS A 117 -16.21 5.32 1.22
C LYS A 117 -14.69 5.36 1.08
N ALA A 118 -14.09 4.46 0.30
CA ALA A 118 -12.65 4.47 0.06
C ALA A 118 -12.20 5.78 -0.60
N PHE A 119 -12.91 6.23 -1.63
CA PHE A 119 -12.64 7.52 -2.28
C PHE A 119 -12.75 8.69 -1.31
N SER A 120 -13.84 8.77 -0.55
CA SER A 120 -14.10 9.85 0.40
C SER A 120 -13.01 9.93 1.48
N ASP A 121 -12.58 8.78 1.99
CA ASP A 121 -11.50 8.71 2.99
C ASP A 121 -10.17 9.19 2.38
N PHE A 122 -9.77 8.70 1.20
CA PHE A 122 -8.52 9.14 0.58
C PHE A 122 -8.54 10.61 0.15
N ASP A 123 -9.67 11.10 -0.37
CA ASP A 123 -9.83 12.50 -0.74
C ASP A 123 -9.72 13.42 0.47
N ARG A 124 -10.37 13.07 1.59
CA ARG A 124 -10.21 13.79 2.85
C ARG A 124 -8.75 13.77 3.32
N ALA A 125 -8.06 12.64 3.22
CA ALA A 125 -6.65 12.55 3.59
C ALA A 125 -5.74 13.44 2.71
N VAL A 126 -5.97 13.49 1.39
CA VAL A 126 -5.25 14.39 0.47
C VAL A 126 -5.47 15.86 0.83
N ASN A 127 -6.71 16.24 1.16
CA ASN A 127 -7.05 17.62 1.52
C ASN A 127 -6.47 18.02 2.89
N LEU A 128 -6.34 17.08 3.83
CA LEU A 128 -5.74 17.32 5.15
C LEU A 128 -4.22 17.46 5.09
N ASP A 129 -3.56 16.60 4.33
CA ASP A 129 -2.11 16.63 4.17
C ASP A 129 -1.71 16.29 2.72
N PRO A 130 -1.55 17.32 1.86
CA PRO A 130 -1.11 17.13 0.48
C PRO A 130 0.32 16.61 0.33
N SER A 131 1.10 16.49 1.42
CA SER A 131 2.45 15.93 1.44
C SER A 131 2.49 14.43 1.74
N ASP A 132 1.39 13.83 2.20
CA ASP A 132 1.31 12.39 2.42
C ASP A 132 1.08 11.64 1.10
N TRP A 133 2.18 11.12 0.54
CA TRP A 133 2.17 10.35 -0.71
C TRP A 133 1.20 9.15 -0.71
N ARG A 134 0.88 8.60 0.46
CA ARG A 134 -0.01 7.42 0.60
C ARG A 134 -1.46 7.77 0.32
N ALA A 135 -1.89 8.99 0.66
CA ALA A 135 -3.24 9.45 0.37
C ALA A 135 -3.46 9.57 -1.14
N TRP A 136 -2.50 10.19 -1.84
CA TRP A 136 -2.48 10.28 -3.30
C TRP A 136 -2.48 8.91 -3.97
N GLN A 137 -1.61 7.99 -3.51
CA GLN A 137 -1.59 6.62 -4.01
C GLN A 137 -2.94 5.91 -3.80
N GLY A 138 -3.52 6.06 -2.61
CA GLY A 138 -4.82 5.47 -2.28
C GLY A 138 -5.92 5.96 -3.21
N ARG A 139 -6.01 7.27 -3.44
CA ARG A 139 -7.01 7.86 -4.36
C ARG A 139 -6.77 7.46 -5.81
N ALA A 140 -5.51 7.41 -6.26
CA ALA A 140 -5.14 6.92 -7.59
C ALA A 140 -5.61 5.49 -7.85
N LEU A 141 -5.45 4.60 -6.85
CA LEU A 141 -5.95 3.23 -6.94
C LEU A 141 -7.48 3.18 -7.09
N ILE A 142 -8.22 4.08 -6.44
CA ILE A 142 -9.67 4.16 -6.61
C ILE A 142 -10.04 4.66 -8.00
N TYR A 143 -9.36 5.69 -8.52
CA TYR A 143 -9.55 6.14 -9.90
C TYR A 143 -9.28 5.01 -10.90
N GLN A 144 -8.21 4.25 -10.72
CA GLN A 144 -7.89 3.09 -11.55
C GLN A 144 -8.98 2.01 -11.49
N MET A 145 -9.53 1.71 -10.31
CA MET A 145 -10.64 0.76 -10.15
C MET A 145 -11.94 1.24 -10.81
N ARG A 146 -12.12 2.55 -10.99
CA ARG A 146 -13.25 3.17 -11.69
C ARG A 146 -13.01 3.35 -13.19
N GLY A 147 -11.82 3.01 -13.71
CA GLY A 147 -11.43 3.24 -15.10
C GLY A 147 -11.06 4.69 -15.42
N GLU A 148 -10.94 5.56 -14.41
CA GLU A 148 -10.58 6.97 -14.55
C GLU A 148 -9.04 7.13 -14.65
N HIS A 149 -8.45 6.55 -15.70
CA HIS A 149 -7.00 6.35 -15.81
C HIS A 149 -6.18 7.65 -15.87
N GLU A 150 -6.68 8.70 -16.51
CA GLU A 150 -5.99 10.00 -16.56
C GLU A 150 -5.87 10.63 -15.17
N LYS A 151 -6.91 10.52 -14.34
CA LYS A 151 -6.89 11.00 -12.96
C LYS A 151 -5.97 10.14 -12.09
N ALA A 152 -5.99 8.82 -12.29
CA ALA A 152 -5.06 7.92 -11.63
C ALA A 152 -3.60 8.27 -11.96
N ILE A 153 -3.29 8.58 -13.22
CA ILE A 153 -1.95 9.00 -13.66
C ILE A 153 -1.51 10.28 -12.94
N ALA A 154 -2.40 11.27 -12.82
CA ALA A 154 -2.09 12.52 -12.11
C ALA A 154 -1.78 12.27 -10.62
N ASP A 155 -2.63 11.52 -9.92
CA ASP A 155 -2.44 11.23 -8.50
C ASP A 155 -1.22 10.34 -8.23
N PHE A 156 -0.97 9.32 -9.07
CA PHE A 156 0.26 8.54 -8.95
C PHE A 156 1.50 9.39 -9.21
N SER A 157 1.46 10.32 -10.18
CA SER A 157 2.58 11.23 -10.44
C SER A 157 2.89 12.09 -9.22
N ARG A 158 1.85 12.59 -8.54
CA ARG A 158 2.01 13.31 -7.28
C ARG A 158 2.59 12.41 -6.18
N SER A 159 2.10 11.19 -6.02
CA SER A 159 2.62 10.21 -5.07
C SER A 159 4.11 9.90 -5.31
N ILE A 160 4.51 9.68 -6.56
CA ILE A 160 5.91 9.43 -6.97
C ILE A 160 6.79 10.63 -6.63
N SER A 161 6.33 11.86 -6.88
CA SER A 161 7.11 13.07 -6.57
C SER A 161 7.40 13.24 -5.08
N LEU A 162 6.50 12.77 -4.22
CA LEU A 162 6.60 12.85 -2.76
C LEU A 162 7.38 11.68 -2.15
N SER A 163 7.37 10.51 -2.80
CA SER A 163 8.08 9.30 -2.34
C SER A 163 8.73 8.56 -3.53
N PRO A 164 9.86 9.07 -4.03
CA PRO A 164 10.46 8.59 -5.28
C PRO A 164 11.07 7.18 -5.17
N LEU A 165 11.27 6.67 -3.95
CA LEU A 165 11.83 5.33 -3.70
C LEU A 165 10.77 4.23 -3.57
N SER A 166 9.47 4.57 -3.52
CA SER A 166 8.40 3.57 -3.44
C SER A 166 8.13 2.95 -4.82
N PRO A 167 8.19 1.62 -4.99
CA PRO A 167 7.93 0.99 -6.29
C PRO A 167 6.43 0.92 -6.63
N ASP A 168 5.54 0.95 -5.62
CA ASP A 168 4.10 0.73 -5.82
C ASP A 168 3.45 1.79 -6.74
N PRO A 169 3.68 3.10 -6.56
CA PRO A 169 3.03 4.12 -7.38
C PRO A 169 3.44 4.06 -8.86
N CYS A 170 4.70 3.74 -9.17
CA CYS A 170 5.14 3.56 -10.56
C CYS A 170 4.46 2.36 -11.21
N ASN A 171 4.36 1.24 -10.51
CA ASN A 171 3.64 0.08 -11.05
C ASN A 171 2.15 0.39 -11.30
N GLY A 172 1.50 1.13 -10.40
CA GLY A 172 0.11 1.55 -10.57
C GLY A 172 -0.08 2.53 -11.75
N ARG A 173 0.81 3.51 -11.89
CA ARG A 173 0.78 4.46 -13.00
C ARG A 173 1.05 3.79 -14.34
N GLY A 174 1.99 2.85 -14.39
CA GLY A 174 2.27 2.05 -15.58
C GLY A 174 1.05 1.25 -16.04
N ILE A 175 0.27 0.67 -15.12
CA ILE A 175 -1.00 0.00 -15.47
C ILE A 175 -2.02 0.98 -16.07
N SER A 176 -2.09 2.20 -15.53
CA SER A 176 -2.99 3.22 -16.08
C SER A 176 -2.55 3.71 -17.46
N TYR A 177 -1.24 3.86 -17.70
CA TYR A 177 -0.69 4.14 -19.04
C TYR A 177 -0.99 3.00 -20.03
N LEU A 178 -0.86 1.75 -19.59
CA LEU A 178 -1.18 0.58 -20.40
C LEU A 178 -2.66 0.57 -20.83
N ALA A 179 -3.57 0.91 -19.91
CA ALA A 179 -5.01 0.98 -20.17
C ALA A 179 -5.36 2.04 -21.24
N ILE A 180 -4.64 3.16 -21.29
CA ILE A 180 -4.78 4.19 -22.32
C ILE A 180 -3.86 3.98 -23.53
N LYS A 181 -3.27 2.77 -23.67
CA LYS A 181 -2.38 2.36 -24.77
C LYS A 181 -1.13 3.23 -24.94
N ASN A 182 -0.68 3.91 -23.88
CA ASN A 182 0.60 4.60 -23.85
C ASN A 182 1.71 3.64 -23.40
N TYR A 183 2.09 2.74 -24.32
CA TYR A 183 3.01 1.63 -24.02
C TYR A 183 4.40 2.11 -23.58
N ASP A 184 4.95 3.13 -24.25
CA ASP A 184 6.26 3.69 -23.90
C ASP A 184 6.30 4.19 -22.45
N SER A 185 5.27 4.90 -22.01
CA SER A 185 5.21 5.43 -20.64
C SER A 185 4.97 4.31 -19.62
N ALA A 186 4.17 3.31 -19.98
CA ALA A 186 3.96 2.13 -19.15
C ALA A 186 5.28 1.36 -18.93
N GLN A 187 6.03 1.09 -19.99
CA GLN A 187 7.33 0.40 -19.92
C GLN A 187 8.33 1.15 -19.06
N ARG A 188 8.47 2.47 -19.24
CA ARG A 188 9.34 3.30 -18.38
C ARG A 188 8.96 3.20 -16.90
N ASP A 189 7.66 3.24 -16.60
CA ASP A 189 7.16 3.11 -15.23
C ASP A 189 7.41 1.72 -14.64
N PHE A 190 7.24 0.65 -15.41
CA PHE A 190 7.56 -0.70 -14.96
C PHE A 190 9.06 -0.90 -14.75
N LEU A 191 9.91 -0.38 -15.63
CA LEU A 191 11.36 -0.39 -15.43
C LEU A 191 11.78 0.37 -14.16
N MET A 192 11.16 1.52 -13.89
CA MET A 192 11.39 2.24 -12.63
C MET A 192 10.88 1.47 -11.41
N ALA A 193 9.82 0.66 -11.52
CA ALA A 193 9.37 -0.19 -10.43
C ALA A 193 10.34 -1.37 -10.20
N ILE A 194 10.82 -1.99 -11.29
CA ILE A 194 11.80 -3.09 -11.29
C ILE A 194 13.13 -2.64 -10.69
N SER A 195 13.64 -1.47 -11.07
CA SER A 195 14.93 -0.96 -10.55
C SER A 195 14.92 -0.69 -9.05
N ARG A 196 13.74 -0.44 -8.47
CA ARG A 196 13.54 -0.24 -7.02
C ARG A 196 13.36 -1.55 -6.26
N ASP A 197 12.76 -2.56 -6.88
CA ASP A 197 12.60 -3.89 -6.30
C ASP A 197 12.68 -4.99 -7.38
N LEU A 198 13.90 -5.52 -7.54
CA LEU A 198 14.21 -6.54 -8.55
C LEU A 198 13.50 -7.89 -8.28
N LYS A 199 13.02 -8.12 -7.05
CA LYS A 199 12.40 -9.39 -6.62
C LYS A 199 10.87 -9.34 -6.65
N ARG A 200 10.29 -8.31 -7.27
CA ARG A 200 8.84 -8.19 -7.40
C ARG A 200 8.35 -8.80 -8.72
N PRO A 201 7.73 -10.01 -8.71
CA PRO A 201 7.29 -10.67 -9.94
C PRO A 201 6.25 -9.84 -10.71
N GLN A 202 5.33 -9.18 -10.00
CA GLN A 202 4.28 -8.36 -10.62
C GLN A 202 4.83 -7.26 -11.56
N SER A 203 5.96 -6.65 -11.21
CA SER A 203 6.53 -5.56 -12.03
C SER A 203 7.14 -6.09 -13.32
N TRP A 204 7.79 -7.26 -13.27
CA TRP A 204 8.26 -7.97 -14.45
C TRP A 204 7.10 -8.48 -15.32
N PHE A 205 6.03 -8.99 -14.70
CA PHE A 205 4.85 -9.43 -15.42
C PHE A 205 4.21 -8.27 -16.19
N ASN A 206 4.00 -7.14 -15.52
CA ASN A 206 3.41 -5.95 -16.14
C ASN A 206 4.29 -5.39 -17.28
N HIS A 207 5.61 -5.44 -17.13
CA HIS A 207 6.56 -5.10 -18.18
C HIS A 207 6.37 -6.01 -19.40
N GLY A 208 6.29 -7.33 -19.20
CA GLY A 208 6.01 -8.28 -20.29
C GLY A 208 4.65 -8.06 -20.95
N LEU A 209 3.62 -7.77 -20.16
CA LEU A 209 2.29 -7.45 -20.66
C LEU A 209 2.29 -6.18 -21.53
N SER A 210 3.08 -5.18 -21.17
CA SER A 210 3.19 -3.95 -21.98
C SER A 210 3.80 -4.21 -23.35
N PHE A 211 4.83 -5.06 -23.45
CA PHE A 211 5.39 -5.48 -24.73
C PHE A 211 4.41 -6.35 -25.53
N GLU A 212 3.73 -7.30 -24.88
CA GLU A 212 2.71 -8.14 -25.54
C GLU A 212 1.61 -7.28 -26.17
N MET A 213 1.13 -6.26 -25.46
CA MET A 213 0.09 -5.36 -25.96
C MET A 213 0.58 -4.41 -27.06
N GLN A 214 1.88 -4.11 -27.11
CA GLN A 214 2.52 -3.34 -28.18
C GLN A 214 2.81 -4.20 -29.42
N GLY A 215 2.88 -5.53 -29.27
CA GLY A 215 3.21 -6.48 -30.34
C GLY A 215 4.68 -6.95 -30.32
N ASP A 216 5.46 -6.54 -29.32
CA ASP A 216 6.87 -6.87 -29.15
C ASP A 216 7.01 -8.20 -28.40
N TYR A 217 6.61 -9.27 -29.07
CA TYR A 217 6.45 -10.61 -28.49
C TYR A 217 7.75 -11.20 -27.93
N GLU A 218 8.91 -10.88 -28.50
CA GLU A 218 10.21 -11.38 -28.01
C GLU A 218 10.57 -10.77 -26.65
N ASP A 219 10.41 -9.45 -26.49
CA ASP A 219 10.66 -8.75 -25.23
C ASP A 219 9.63 -9.10 -24.14
N ALA A 220 8.38 -9.34 -24.55
CA ALA A 220 7.34 -9.88 -23.68
C ALA A 220 7.78 -11.22 -23.07
N LEU A 221 8.30 -12.13 -23.90
CA LEU A 221 8.76 -13.45 -23.48
C LEU A 221 9.91 -13.37 -22.46
N ILE A 222 10.86 -12.45 -22.65
CA ILE A 222 11.97 -12.22 -21.72
C ILE A 222 11.43 -11.82 -20.34
N SER A 223 10.51 -10.86 -20.31
CA SER A 223 9.93 -10.34 -19.07
C SER A 223 9.06 -11.37 -18.33
N TYR A 224 8.27 -12.17 -19.06
CA TYR A 224 7.51 -13.27 -18.46
C TYR A 224 8.40 -14.38 -17.92
N LYS A 225 9.47 -14.77 -18.65
CA LYS A 225 10.47 -15.72 -18.12
C LYS A 225 11.13 -15.18 -16.86
N LYS A 226 11.42 -13.87 -16.81
CA LYS A 226 11.98 -13.25 -15.61
C LYS A 226 10.99 -13.30 -14.44
N THR A 227 9.70 -13.10 -14.69
CA THR A 227 8.64 -13.31 -13.69
C THR A 227 8.70 -14.73 -13.13
N LEU A 228 8.73 -15.75 -13.99
CA LEU A 228 8.79 -17.16 -13.55
C LEU A 228 10.10 -17.54 -12.86
N SER A 229 11.20 -16.82 -13.11
CA SER A 229 12.44 -17.01 -12.35
C SER A 229 12.36 -16.52 -10.89
N ILE A 230 11.38 -15.65 -10.59
CA ILE A 230 11.14 -15.09 -9.26
C ILE A 230 9.99 -15.84 -8.57
N ASP A 231 8.91 -16.10 -9.32
CA ASP A 231 7.75 -16.87 -8.87
C ASP A 231 7.40 -17.92 -9.94
N SER A 232 7.87 -19.16 -9.73
CA SER A 232 7.67 -20.25 -10.68
C SER A 232 6.20 -20.67 -10.83
N GLU A 233 5.33 -20.27 -9.90
CA GLU A 233 3.91 -20.61 -9.90
C GLU A 233 3.01 -19.49 -10.42
N ASP A 234 3.58 -18.39 -10.92
CA ASP A 234 2.81 -17.30 -11.51
C ASP A 234 2.04 -17.78 -12.76
N ARG A 235 0.73 -17.98 -12.57
CA ARG A 235 -0.18 -18.46 -13.62
C ARG A 235 -0.31 -17.46 -14.76
N TRP A 236 -0.30 -16.16 -14.47
CA TRP A 236 -0.46 -15.12 -15.48
C TRP A 236 0.75 -15.07 -16.41
N ALA A 237 1.96 -15.23 -15.88
CA ALA A 237 3.16 -15.33 -16.68
C ALA A 237 3.19 -16.61 -17.52
N LYS A 238 2.79 -17.77 -16.98
CA LYS A 238 2.65 -19.04 -17.74
C LYS A 238 1.68 -18.87 -18.93
N ASP A 239 0.54 -18.23 -18.69
CA ASP A 239 -0.45 -17.93 -19.73
C ASP A 239 0.09 -16.93 -20.77
N GLY A 240 0.81 -15.90 -20.31
CA GLY A 240 1.46 -14.90 -21.17
C GLY A 240 2.45 -15.53 -22.14
N ILE A 241 3.36 -16.38 -21.64
CA ILE A 241 4.29 -17.15 -22.48
C ILE A 241 3.53 -18.00 -23.51
N SER A 242 2.47 -18.66 -23.10
CA SER A 242 1.67 -19.52 -24.00
C SER A 242 0.97 -18.72 -25.11
N ARG A 243 0.50 -17.49 -24.83
CA ARG A 243 -0.05 -16.59 -25.86
C ARG A 243 1.04 -16.12 -26.82
N VAL A 244 2.13 -15.58 -26.28
CA VAL A 244 3.26 -15.04 -27.03
C VAL A 244 3.88 -16.09 -27.96
N ASN A 245 4.11 -17.32 -27.49
CA ASN A 245 4.67 -18.39 -28.31
C ASN A 245 3.78 -18.76 -29.51
N ARG A 246 2.45 -18.74 -29.34
CA ARG A 246 1.53 -19.00 -30.46
C ARG A 246 1.65 -17.94 -31.55
N TYR A 247 1.82 -16.67 -31.18
CA TYR A 247 2.02 -15.58 -32.14
C TYR A 247 3.36 -15.70 -32.88
N LEU A 248 4.44 -16.00 -32.17
CA LEU A 248 5.76 -16.18 -32.77
C LEU A 248 5.78 -17.34 -33.78
N LEU A 249 5.18 -18.48 -33.42
CA LEU A 249 5.05 -19.64 -34.32
C LEU A 249 4.20 -19.34 -35.55
N ALA A 250 3.09 -18.60 -35.39
CA ALA A 250 2.25 -18.22 -36.52
C ALA A 250 2.97 -17.27 -37.50
N LYS A 251 3.91 -16.46 -37.02
CA LYS A 251 4.71 -15.54 -37.84
C LYS A 251 5.85 -16.26 -38.58
N SER A 252 6.44 -17.31 -38.01
CA SER A 252 7.53 -18.07 -38.64
C SER A 252 7.10 -19.00 -39.78
N VAL A 253 5.79 -19.18 -39.98
CA VAL A 253 5.21 -20.05 -41.04
C VAL A 253 4.80 -19.22 -42.28
N LYS A 254 4.94 -17.90 -42.25
CA LYS A 254 4.71 -16.99 -43.39
C LYS A 254 6.03 -16.50 -43.96
#